data_AF-A0A290HBD3-F1
#
_entry.id   AF-A0A290HBD3-F1
#
_cell.length_a   1.000
_cell.length_b   1.000
_cell.length_c   1.000
_cell.angle_alpha   90.00
_cell.angle_beta   90.00
_cell.angle_gamma   90.00
#
_symmetry.space_group_name_H-M   'P 1'
#
loop_
_entity.id
_entity.type
_entity.pdbx_description
1 polymer ?
#
loop_
_entity_poly.entity_id
_entity_poly.type
_entity_poly.pdbx_seq_one_letter_code
_entity_poly.pdbx_strand_id
1 'polypeptide(L)'
;MAYYSWILTFHVMAFMSWMAMLFYLPRLFVYHVEHSHKSEFVEVVKIQEYKVYKYIGLPAFWATLLSGAAMLIVNPILFETGEWLYAKLVVVALMTAYSFSLEYFRVQLENDECKRSGKFFRAYNEVPTLLSILIVAYVVVKTFSLLFTAIIIAFFAFVIYMIFQQPEHKE
;
A
#
# COMPACT_ATOMS: atom_id res chain seq x y z
N MET A 1 23.57 -19.27 3.14
CA MET A 1 23.52 -18.40 4.34
C MET A 1 24.06 -17.00 4.10
N ALA A 2 25.30 -16.79 3.61
CA ALA A 2 25.88 -15.45 3.45
C ALA A 2 25.09 -14.50 2.53
N TYR A 3 24.54 -14.99 1.41
CA TYR A 3 23.77 -14.16 0.47
C TYR A 3 22.33 -13.86 0.92
N TYR A 4 21.75 -14.71 1.77
CA TYR A 4 20.36 -14.55 2.19
C TYR A 4 20.15 -13.25 2.97
N SER A 5 21.07 -12.92 3.89
CA SER A 5 20.99 -11.68 4.67
C SER A 5 21.08 -10.44 3.78
N TRP A 6 21.91 -10.46 2.72
CA TRP A 6 21.99 -9.36 1.77
C TRP A 6 20.71 -9.21 0.94
N ILE A 7 20.14 -10.31 0.47
CA ILE A 7 18.85 -10.30 -0.25
C ILE A 7 17.74 -9.80 0.68
N LEU A 8 17.72 -10.24 1.95
CA LEU A 8 16.77 -9.78 2.95
C LEU A 8 16.91 -8.27 3.20
N THR A 9 18.14 -7.76 3.37
CA THR A 9 18.39 -6.32 3.53
C THR A 9 17.87 -5.54 2.34
N PHE A 10 18.17 -5.97 1.11
CA PHE A 10 17.66 -5.35 -0.10
C PHE A 10 16.13 -5.41 -0.19
N HIS A 11 15.53 -6.55 0.17
CA HIS A 11 14.08 -6.74 0.19
C HIS A 11 13.40 -5.77 1.17
N VAL A 12 13.93 -5.64 2.38
CA VAL A 12 13.38 -4.71 3.38
C VAL A 12 13.49 -3.27 2.91
N MET A 13 14.63 -2.87 2.34
CA MET A 13 14.81 -1.52 1.78
C MET A 13 13.82 -1.24 0.65
N ALA A 14 13.68 -2.17 -0.30
CA ALA A 14 12.71 -2.06 -1.39
C ALA A 14 11.28 -2.00 -0.87
N PHE A 15 10.93 -2.83 0.10
CA PHE A 15 9.61 -2.84 0.73
C PHE A 15 9.31 -1.51 1.41
N MET A 16 10.26 -0.94 2.15
CA MET A 16 10.10 0.38 2.78
C MET A 16 9.84 1.47 1.74
N SER A 17 10.60 1.49 0.63
CA SER A 17 10.38 2.44 -0.46
C SER A 17 9.00 2.25 -1.13
N TRP A 18 8.55 1.01 -1.30
CA TRP A 18 7.21 0.73 -1.83
C TRP A 18 6.12 1.20 -0.87
N MET A 19 6.26 0.92 0.43
CA MET A 19 5.33 1.37 1.47
C MET A 19 5.25 2.91 1.56
N ALA A 20 6.37 3.61 1.40
CA ALA A 20 6.38 5.07 1.38
C ALA A 20 5.48 5.62 0.25
N MET A 21 5.53 5.03 -0.94
CA MET A 21 4.62 5.39 -2.03
C MET A 21 3.16 5.08 -1.67
N LEU A 22 2.89 3.88 -1.14
CA LEU A 22 1.53 3.44 -0.82
C LEU A 22 0.85 4.33 0.23
N PHE A 23 1.60 4.83 1.21
CA PHE A 23 1.08 5.76 2.23
C PHE A 23 0.97 7.21 1.74
N TYR A 24 1.81 7.63 0.79
CA TYR A 24 1.86 9.02 0.37
C TYR A 24 0.89 9.33 -0.78
N LEU A 25 0.74 8.40 -1.71
CA LEU A 25 -0.02 8.64 -2.94
C LEU A 25 -1.53 8.85 -2.73
N PRO A 26 -2.25 8.06 -1.90
CA PRO A 26 -3.67 8.30 -1.62
C PRO A 26 -3.89 9.68 -0.99
N ARG A 27 -2.93 10.13 -0.17
CA ARG A 27 -2.98 11.45 0.46
C ARG A 27 -2.84 12.58 -0.55
N LEU A 28 -1.98 12.42 -1.56
CA LEU A 28 -1.91 13.36 -2.69
C LEU A 28 -3.25 13.42 -3.43
N PHE A 29 -3.92 12.29 -3.63
CA PHE A 29 -5.25 12.27 -4.28
C PHE A 29 -6.32 13.04 -3.48
N VAL A 30 -6.26 13.02 -2.15
CA VAL A 30 -7.13 13.88 -1.31
C VAL A 30 -6.87 15.35 -1.63
N TYR A 31 -5.60 15.77 -1.61
CA TYR A 31 -5.24 17.16 -1.89
C TYR A 31 -5.63 17.59 -3.30
N HIS A 32 -5.44 16.71 -4.30
CA HIS A 32 -5.83 16.95 -5.68
C HIS A 32 -7.34 17.24 -5.79
N VAL A 33 -8.18 16.36 -5.25
CA VAL A 33 -9.64 16.51 -5.37
C VAL A 33 -10.15 17.74 -4.62
N GLU A 34 -9.66 17.98 -3.41
CA GLU A 34 -10.13 19.10 -2.57
C GLU A 34 -9.69 20.47 -3.09
N HIS A 35 -8.57 20.52 -3.80
CA HIS A 35 -8.03 21.77 -4.37
C HIS A 35 -8.16 21.82 -5.89
N SER A 36 -9.08 21.04 -6.47
CA SER A 36 -9.34 20.98 -7.91
C SER A 36 -9.64 22.35 -8.55
N HIS A 37 -10.12 23.32 -7.77
CA HIS A 37 -10.36 24.69 -8.21
C HIS A 37 -9.09 25.55 -8.37
N LYS A 38 -7.93 25.11 -7.85
CA LYS A 38 -6.62 25.81 -7.94
C LYS A 38 -5.72 25.11 -8.95
N SER A 39 -5.80 25.51 -10.22
CA SER A 39 -5.07 24.87 -11.33
C SER A 39 -3.56 24.75 -11.10
N GLU A 40 -2.90 25.83 -10.67
CA GLU A 40 -1.45 25.83 -10.41
C GLU A 40 -1.03 24.80 -9.34
N PHE A 41 -1.85 24.64 -8.30
CA PHE A 41 -1.58 23.66 -7.24
C PHE A 41 -1.76 22.23 -7.77
N VAL A 42 -2.84 21.99 -8.51
CA VAL A 42 -3.15 20.68 -9.09
C VAL A 42 -2.07 20.22 -10.07
N GLU A 43 -1.52 21.11 -10.89
CA GLU A 43 -0.41 20.78 -11.80
C GLU A 43 0.82 20.27 -11.04
N VAL A 44 1.17 20.93 -9.93
CA VAL A 44 2.27 20.48 -9.06
C VAL A 44 1.96 19.13 -8.42
N VAL A 45 0.71 18.91 -7.97
CA VAL A 45 0.29 17.64 -7.38
C VAL A 45 0.33 16.51 -8.42
N LYS A 46 -0.15 16.72 -9.64
CA LYS A 46 -0.09 15.74 -10.75
C LYS A 46 1.36 15.29 -11.01
N ILE A 47 2.31 16.23 -10.99
CA ILE A 47 3.75 15.91 -11.12
C ILE A 47 4.23 15.02 -9.96
N GLN A 48 3.83 15.33 -8.73
CA GLN A 48 4.21 14.53 -7.56
C GLN A 48 3.60 13.12 -7.62
N GLU A 49 2.31 13.01 -7.94
CA GLU A 49 1.62 11.72 -8.10
C GLU A 49 2.33 10.83 -9.14
N TYR A 50 2.68 11.40 -10.30
CA TYR A 50 3.41 10.70 -11.34
C TYR A 50 4.80 10.24 -10.88
N LYS A 51 5.61 11.16 -10.32
CA LYS A 51 6.98 10.84 -9.90
C LYS A 51 7.01 9.82 -8.78
N VAL A 52 6.13 9.98 -7.78
CA VAL A 52 6.03 9.06 -6.64
C VAL A 52 5.64 7.67 -7.11
N TYR A 53 4.68 7.55 -8.03
CA TYR A 53 4.30 6.24 -8.55
C TYR A 53 5.36 5.63 -9.49
N LYS A 54 5.75 6.35 -10.54
CA LYS A 54 6.59 5.80 -11.62
C LYS A 54 8.07 5.70 -11.27
N TYR A 55 8.61 6.64 -10.50
CA TYR A 55 10.05 6.67 -10.20
C TYR A 55 10.40 6.01 -8.87
N ILE A 56 9.48 6.01 -7.90
CA ILE A 56 9.72 5.41 -6.58
C ILE A 56 8.92 4.12 -6.44
N GLY A 57 7.59 4.20 -6.55
CA GLY A 57 6.68 3.10 -6.25
C GLY A 57 6.86 1.88 -7.14
N LEU A 58 6.82 2.04 -8.46
CA LEU A 58 6.86 0.93 -9.41
C LEU A 58 8.22 0.19 -9.41
N PRO A 59 9.39 0.87 -9.40
CA PRO A 59 10.67 0.19 -9.23
C PRO A 59 10.78 -0.52 -7.88
N ALA A 60 10.35 0.12 -6.79
CA ALA A 60 10.37 -0.47 -5.45
C ALA A 60 9.45 -1.70 -5.33
N PHE A 61 8.29 -1.67 -5.98
CA PHE A 61 7.38 -2.81 -6.08
C PHE A 61 8.07 -4.01 -6.74
N TRP A 62 8.65 -3.83 -7.92
CA TRP A 62 9.36 -4.91 -8.62
C TRP A 62 10.56 -5.40 -7.83
N ALA A 63 11.35 -4.50 -7.25
CA ALA A 63 12.46 -4.86 -6.38
C ALA A 63 12.00 -5.70 -5.18
N THR A 64 10.88 -5.35 -4.55
CA THR A 64 10.29 -6.09 -3.42
C THR A 64 9.83 -7.48 -3.84
N LEU A 65 9.09 -7.58 -4.96
CA LEU A 65 8.53 -8.85 -5.41
C LEU A 65 9.62 -9.82 -5.87
N LEU A 66 10.57 -9.35 -6.68
CA LEU A 66 11.69 -10.15 -7.18
C LEU A 66 12.61 -10.61 -6.04
N SER A 67 12.93 -9.72 -5.10
CA SER A 67 13.75 -10.11 -3.94
C SER A 67 13.02 -11.06 -3.00
N GLY A 68 11.71 -10.88 -2.81
CA GLY A 68 10.88 -11.80 -2.03
C GLY A 68 10.83 -13.20 -2.66
N ALA A 69 10.64 -13.28 -3.99
CA ALA A 69 10.70 -14.53 -4.72
C ALA A 69 12.09 -15.17 -4.65
N ALA A 70 13.16 -14.38 -4.78
CA ALA A 70 14.53 -14.87 -4.65
C ALA A 70 14.80 -15.45 -3.26
N MET A 71 14.29 -14.84 -2.18
CA MET A 71 14.41 -15.39 -0.83
C MET A 71 13.72 -16.75 -0.69
N LEU A 72 12.55 -16.93 -1.29
CA LEU A 72 11.81 -18.19 -1.28
C LEU A 72 12.53 -19.30 -2.07
N ILE A 73 13.16 -18.94 -3.20
CA ILE A 73 13.95 -19.88 -4.01
C ILE A 73 15.23 -20.31 -3.26
N VAL A 74 15.92 -19.36 -2.62
CA VAL A 74 17.17 -19.62 -1.87
C VAL A 74 16.91 -20.39 -0.58
N ASN A 75 15.72 -20.27 0.02
CA ASN A 75 15.34 -20.98 1.22
C ASN A 75 13.95 -21.63 1.10
N PRO A 76 13.83 -22.76 0.38
CA PRO A 76 12.55 -23.45 0.16
C PRO A 76 11.91 -23.97 1.46
N ILE A 77 12.72 -24.21 2.51
CA ILE A 77 12.25 -24.65 3.82
C ILE A 77 11.25 -23.65 4.42
N LEU A 78 11.26 -22.39 3.99
CA LEU A 78 10.26 -21.40 4.40
C LEU A 78 8.81 -21.87 4.15
N PHE A 79 8.55 -22.66 3.10
CA PHE A 79 7.21 -23.21 2.85
C PHE A 79 6.78 -24.25 3.89
N GLU A 80 7.73 -24.88 4.58
CA GLU A 80 7.51 -25.85 5.64
C GLU A 80 7.38 -25.19 7.02
N THR A 81 7.67 -23.88 7.12
CA THR A 81 7.63 -23.15 8.41
C THR A 81 6.23 -22.71 8.86
N GLY A 82 5.17 -23.11 8.14
CA GLY A 82 3.78 -22.98 8.58
C GLY A 82 2.91 -22.05 7.73
N GLU A 83 1.64 -21.93 8.14
CA GLU A 83 0.57 -21.26 7.39
C GLU A 83 0.77 -19.75 7.19
N TRP A 84 1.61 -19.13 8.03
CA TRP A 84 1.88 -17.68 8.02
C TRP A 84 2.41 -17.20 6.67
N LEU A 85 3.16 -18.03 5.95
CA LEU A 85 3.72 -17.66 4.66
C LEU A 85 2.63 -17.53 3.60
N TYR A 86 1.71 -18.50 3.55
CA TYR A 86 0.56 -18.47 2.64
C TYR A 86 -0.34 -17.27 2.97
N ALA A 87 -0.63 -17.04 4.25
CA ALA A 87 -1.40 -15.88 4.69
C ALA A 87 -0.72 -14.56 4.27
N LYS A 88 0.61 -14.44 4.47
CA LYS A 88 1.39 -13.28 4.02
C LYS A 88 1.29 -13.08 2.51
N LEU A 89 1.48 -14.14 1.72
CA LEU A 89 1.44 -14.05 0.26
C LEU A 89 0.07 -13.60 -0.25
N VAL A 90 -1.02 -14.07 0.36
CA VAL A 90 -2.38 -13.58 0.06
C VAL A 90 -2.49 -12.08 0.35
N VAL A 91 -2.02 -11.61 1.51
CA VAL A 91 -2.08 -10.18 1.83
C VAL A 91 -1.18 -9.34 0.92
N VAL A 92 0.00 -9.85 0.52
CA VAL A 92 0.87 -9.19 -0.47
C VAL A 92 0.20 -9.12 -1.84
N ALA A 93 -0.55 -10.15 -2.25
CA ALA A 93 -1.33 -10.11 -3.48
C ALA A 93 -2.43 -9.02 -3.43
N LEU A 94 -3.12 -8.89 -2.28
CA LEU A 94 -4.08 -7.80 -2.07
C LEU A 94 -3.40 -6.42 -2.09
N MET A 95 -2.23 -6.28 -1.45
CA MET A 95 -1.44 -5.05 -1.49
C MET A 95 -0.99 -4.70 -2.92
N THR A 96 -0.64 -5.72 -3.71
CA THR A 96 -0.27 -5.57 -5.11
C THR A 96 -1.45 -5.05 -5.92
N ALA A 97 -2.62 -5.67 -5.79
CA ALA A 97 -3.84 -5.20 -6.43
C ALA A 97 -4.16 -3.75 -6.05
N TYR A 98 -4.03 -3.41 -4.75
CA TYR A 98 -4.19 -2.06 -4.26
C TYR A 98 -3.20 -1.07 -4.92
N SER A 99 -1.92 -1.44 -5.00
CA SER A 99 -0.87 -0.64 -5.64
C SER A 99 -1.19 -0.34 -7.10
N PHE A 100 -1.76 -1.28 -7.85
CA PHE A 100 -2.17 -1.04 -9.24
C PHE A 100 -3.45 -0.21 -9.34
N SER A 101 -4.39 -0.35 -8.42
CA SER A 101 -5.55 0.55 -8.38
C SER A 101 -5.17 2.01 -8.08
N LEU A 102 -4.04 2.28 -7.41
CA LEU A 102 -3.53 3.65 -7.29
C LEU A 102 -3.15 4.25 -8.64
N GLU A 103 -2.54 3.47 -9.55
CA GLU A 103 -2.25 3.94 -10.91
C GLU A 103 -3.53 4.23 -11.68
N TYR A 104 -4.54 3.37 -11.53
CA TYR A 104 -5.85 3.58 -12.14
C TYR A 104 -6.49 4.91 -11.70
N PHE A 105 -6.41 5.24 -10.41
CA PHE A 105 -6.90 6.54 -9.92
C PHE A 105 -6.01 7.70 -10.35
N ARG A 106 -4.68 7.53 -10.34
CA ARG A 106 -3.74 8.54 -10.81
C ARG A 106 -4.04 8.97 -12.25
N VAL A 107 -4.25 8.01 -13.15
CA VAL A 107 -4.54 8.29 -14.57
C VAL A 107 -5.87 9.02 -14.73
N GLN A 108 -6.91 8.64 -13.97
CA GLN A 108 -8.18 9.37 -13.99
C GLN A 108 -8.08 10.78 -13.42
N LEU A 109 -7.27 10.99 -12.37
CA LEU A 109 -7.02 12.30 -11.80
C LEU A 109 -6.20 13.18 -12.75
N GLU A 110 -5.22 12.60 -13.44
CA GLU A 110 -4.44 13.28 -14.47
C GLU A 110 -5.34 13.78 -15.62
N ASN A 111 -6.31 12.97 -16.05
CA ASN A 111 -7.27 13.29 -17.10
C ASN A 111 -8.51 14.09 -16.63
N ASP A 112 -8.57 14.48 -15.35
CA ASP A 112 -9.72 15.19 -14.75
C ASP A 112 -11.07 14.42 -14.87
N GLU A 113 -11.01 13.10 -15.00
CA GLU A 113 -12.19 12.21 -15.13
C GLU A 113 -12.63 11.60 -13.78
N CYS A 114 -11.83 11.76 -12.72
CA CYS A 114 -12.08 11.13 -11.43
C CYS A 114 -13.29 11.73 -10.71
N LYS A 115 -14.33 10.91 -10.49
CA LYS A 115 -15.56 11.31 -9.77
C LYS A 115 -15.54 10.95 -8.28
N ARG A 116 -14.39 10.57 -7.73
CA ARG A 116 -14.27 10.14 -6.33
C ARG A 116 -14.01 11.34 -5.43
N SER A 117 -14.63 11.37 -4.25
CA SER A 117 -14.51 12.46 -3.30
C SER A 117 -13.24 12.37 -2.43
N GLY A 118 -12.83 13.47 -1.80
CA GLY A 118 -11.73 13.48 -0.84
C GLY A 118 -11.94 12.51 0.33
N LYS A 119 -13.19 12.32 0.78
CA LYS A 119 -13.55 11.30 1.78
C LYS A 119 -13.21 9.88 1.34
N PHE A 120 -13.49 9.55 0.07
CA PHE A 120 -13.14 8.25 -0.48
C PHE A 120 -11.63 8.04 -0.42
N PHE A 121 -10.83 9.02 -0.87
CA PHE A 121 -9.37 8.89 -0.83
C PHE A 121 -8.78 8.88 0.58
N ARG A 122 -9.41 9.56 1.55
CA ARG A 122 -9.06 9.41 2.99
C ARG A 122 -9.31 8.00 3.49
N ALA A 123 -10.47 7.42 3.23
CA ALA A 123 -10.75 6.03 3.60
C ALA A 123 -9.79 5.06 2.88
N TYR A 124 -9.49 5.34 1.61
CA TYR A 124 -8.59 4.55 0.80
C TYR A 124 -7.14 4.59 1.30
N ASN A 125 -6.73 5.68 1.96
CA ASN A 125 -5.43 5.83 2.60
C ASN A 125 -5.20 4.89 3.79
N GLU A 126 -6.26 4.32 4.37
CA GLU A 126 -6.15 3.40 5.51
C GLU A 126 -5.85 1.95 5.10
N VAL A 127 -6.13 1.60 3.83
CA VAL A 127 -5.95 0.25 3.31
C VAL A 127 -4.48 -0.23 3.35
N PRO A 128 -3.46 0.56 2.96
CA PRO A 128 -2.06 0.15 3.10
C PRO A 128 -1.68 -0.13 4.56
N THR A 129 -2.20 0.66 5.50
CA THR A 129 -1.90 0.51 6.93
C THR A 129 -2.46 -0.82 7.44
N LEU A 130 -3.73 -1.11 7.15
CA LEU A 130 -4.35 -2.40 7.41
C LEU A 130 -3.51 -3.57 6.89
N LEU A 131 -3.18 -3.55 5.58
CA LEU A 131 -2.48 -4.66 4.93
C LEU A 131 -1.04 -4.81 5.47
N SER A 132 -0.35 -3.71 5.72
CA SER A 132 1.02 -3.74 6.27
C SER A 132 1.09 -4.31 7.68
N ILE A 133 0.12 -3.99 8.56
CA ILE A 133 0.03 -4.56 9.90
C ILE A 133 -0.09 -6.09 9.81
N LEU A 134 -0.97 -6.59 8.95
CA LEU A 134 -1.15 -8.03 8.74
C LEU A 134 0.13 -8.69 8.20
N ILE A 135 0.78 -8.10 7.19
CA ILE A 135 2.04 -8.61 6.62
C ILE A 135 3.13 -8.70 7.69
N VAL A 136 3.35 -7.61 8.45
CA VAL A 136 4.39 -7.56 9.48
C VAL A 136 4.08 -8.53 10.61
N ALA A 137 2.83 -8.60 11.07
CA ALA A 137 2.42 -9.51 12.13
C ALA A 137 2.69 -10.98 11.75
N TYR A 138 2.30 -11.40 10.54
CA TYR A 138 2.55 -12.78 10.10
C TYR A 138 4.04 -13.11 9.98
N VAL A 139 4.85 -12.17 9.51
CA VAL A 139 6.31 -12.37 9.39
C VAL A 139 7.00 -12.45 10.76
N VAL A 140 6.60 -11.59 11.70
CA VAL A 140 7.25 -11.49 13.01
C VAL A 140 6.82 -12.63 13.93
N VAL A 141 5.52 -12.90 14.02
CA VAL A 141 4.99 -13.96 14.90
C VAL A 141 5.17 -15.35 14.26
N LYS A 142 5.36 -15.41 12.93
CA LYS A 142 5.48 -16.67 12.16
C LYS A 142 4.31 -17.62 12.39
N THR A 143 3.11 -17.06 12.60
CA THR A 143 1.87 -17.81 12.75
C THR A 143 0.72 -17.05 12.09
N PHE A 144 -0.32 -17.79 11.68
CA PHE A 144 -1.57 -17.20 11.25
C PHE A 144 -2.58 -17.24 12.40
N SER A 145 -3.17 -16.09 12.71
CA SER A 145 -4.24 -15.99 13.71
C SER A 145 -5.46 -15.35 13.07
N LEU A 146 -6.50 -16.16 12.88
CA LEU A 146 -7.78 -15.70 12.33
C LEU A 146 -8.40 -14.61 13.21
N LEU A 147 -8.34 -14.79 14.53
CA LEU A 147 -8.86 -13.82 15.49
C LEU A 147 -8.15 -12.47 15.37
N PHE A 148 -6.81 -12.47 15.33
CA PHE A 148 -6.04 -11.24 15.14
C PHE A 148 -6.42 -10.54 13.83
N THR A 149 -6.49 -11.32 12.74
CA THR A 149 -6.87 -10.83 11.42
C THR A 149 -8.26 -10.17 11.43
N ALA A 150 -9.24 -10.84 12.04
CA ALA A 150 -10.61 -10.34 12.15
C ALA A 150 -10.69 -9.06 12.99
N ILE A 151 -9.97 -8.99 14.11
CA ILE A 151 -9.92 -7.80 14.96
C ILE A 151 -9.36 -6.60 14.20
N ILE A 152 -8.24 -6.79 13.48
CA ILE A 152 -7.62 -5.70 12.71
C ILE A 152 -8.54 -5.26 11.57
N ILE A 153 -9.18 -6.18 10.85
CA ILE A 153 -10.16 -5.82 9.80
C ILE A 153 -11.34 -5.05 10.40
N ALA A 154 -11.89 -5.50 11.53
CA ALA A 154 -13.00 -4.83 12.19
C ALA A 154 -12.62 -3.41 12.66
N PHE A 155 -11.42 -3.24 13.20
CA PHE A 155 -10.89 -1.95 13.60
C PHE A 155 -10.77 -1.00 12.40
N PHE A 156 -10.17 -1.43 11.30
CA PHE A 156 -10.04 -0.59 10.10
C PHE A 156 -11.37 -0.33 9.41
N ALA A 157 -12.31 -1.28 9.43
CA ALA A 157 -13.67 -1.06 8.97
C ALA A 157 -14.38 0.02 9.79
N PHE A 158 -14.18 0.02 11.12
CA PHE A 158 -14.69 1.07 12.00
C PHE A 158 -14.03 2.43 11.70
N VAL A 159 -12.71 2.48 11.52
CA VAL A 159 -12.00 3.72 11.15
C VAL A 159 -12.53 4.27 9.81
N ILE A 160 -12.67 3.41 8.80
CA ILE A 160 -13.23 3.79 7.50
C ILE A 160 -14.66 4.32 7.66
N TYR A 161 -15.51 3.63 8.44
CA TYR A 161 -16.86 4.08 8.74
C TYR A 161 -16.87 5.48 9.38
N MET A 162 -15.99 5.72 10.36
CA MET A 162 -15.84 7.02 11.00
C MET A 162 -15.44 8.12 10.01
N ILE A 163 -14.55 7.84 9.05
CA ILE A 163 -14.14 8.80 8.01
C ILE A 163 -15.34 9.20 7.14
N PHE A 164 -16.22 8.26 6.79
CA PHE A 164 -17.41 8.57 6.00
C PHE A 164 -18.41 9.46 6.76
N GLN A 165 -18.48 9.31 8.08
CA GLN A 165 -19.37 10.08 8.95
C GLN A 165 -18.86 11.50 9.27
N GLN A 166 -17.60 11.82 8.98
CA GLN A 166 -17.09 13.18 9.20
C GLN A 166 -17.81 14.19 8.30
N PRO A 167 -18.20 15.38 8.80
CA PRO A 167 -18.75 16.43 7.96
C PRO A 167 -17.71 16.87 6.91
N GLU A 168 -18.16 17.21 5.69
CA GLU A 168 -17.27 17.81 4.69
C GLU A 168 -16.90 19.23 5.17
N HIS A 169 -15.64 19.44 5.54
CA HIS A 169 -15.11 20.78 5.64
C HIS A 169 -15.05 21.36 4.23
N LYS A 170 -16.04 22.19 3.90
CA LYS A 170 -15.93 23.12 2.78
C LYS A 170 -15.11 24.30 3.29
N GLU A 171 -13.83 24.35 2.92
CA GLU A 171 -13.08 25.62 2.93
C GLU A 171 -13.55 26.52 1.78
#